data_AF-A0A7C3T2D5-F1
#
_entry.id   AF-A0A7C3T2D5-F1
#
_cell.length_a   1.000
_cell.length_b   1.000
_cell.length_c   1.000
_cell.angle_alpha   90.00
_cell.angle_beta   90.00
_cell.angle_gamma   90.00
#
_symmetry.space_group_name_H-M   'P 1'
#
loop_
_entity.id
_entity.type
_entity.pdbx_description
1 polymer ?
#
loop_
_entity_poly.entity_id
_entity_poly.type
_entity_poly.pdbx_seq_one_letter_code
_entity_poly.pdbx_strand_id
1 'polypeptide(L)' 'MKTKIDDLLEAMNNSRFGLTIAAAKRARQINNYFRHLGEGLGRETGPQVRSASNKSLTLALEEIAEGKLEFEMPEDGMK' A
#
# COMPACT_ATOMS: atom_id res chain seq x y z
N MET A 1 -9.23 5.81 11.30
CA MET A 1 -8.34 4.71 10.84
C MET A 1 -8.63 3.52 11.74
N LYS A 2 -9.26 2.48 11.19
CA LYS A 2 -9.66 1.28 11.95
C LYS A 2 -8.52 0.26 12.08
N THR A 3 -7.48 0.42 11.26
CA THR A 3 -6.31 -0.44 11.18
C THR A 3 -5.37 -0.21 12.36
N LYS A 4 -5.05 -1.28 13.09
CA LYS A 4 -4.07 -1.26 14.18
C LYS A 4 -2.67 -1.45 13.62
N ILE A 5 -1.68 -0.87 14.30
CA ILE A 5 -0.28 -0.98 13.86
C ILE A 5 0.25 -2.42 13.95
N ASP A 6 -0.24 -3.20 14.92
CA ASP A 6 0.19 -4.59 15.11
C ASP A 6 -0.20 -5.45 13.89
N ASP A 7 -1.44 -5.32 13.42
CA ASP A 7 -1.94 -6.02 12.22
C ASP A 7 -1.10 -5.68 10.98
N LEU A 8 -0.66 -4.42 10.86
CA LEU A 8 0.17 -3.95 9.74
C LEU A 8 1.60 -4.47 9.79
N LEU A 9 2.16 -4.63 11.00
CA LEU A 9 3.50 -5.18 11.18
C LEU A 9 3.52 -6.68 10.93
N GLU A 10 2.48 -7.41 11.31
CA GLU A 10 2.35 -8.84 11.02
C GLU A 10 2.39 -9.12 9.52
N ALA A 11 1.68 -8.31 8.72
CA ALA A 11 1.69 -8.39 7.25
C ALA A 11 3.09 -8.16 6.63
N MET A 12 4.01 -7.51 7.34
CA MET A 12 5.34 -7.11 6.86
C MET A 12 6.47 -7.82 7.62
N ASN A 13 6.24 -9.04 8.11
CA ASN A 13 7.22 -9.83 8.85
C ASN A 13 7.85 -9.06 10.03
N ASN A 14 7.06 -8.21 10.70
CA ASN A 14 7.46 -7.31 11.78
C ASN A 14 8.49 -6.22 11.41
N SER A 15 8.72 -5.97 10.12
CA SER A 15 9.63 -4.93 9.64
C SER A 15 8.94 -3.57 9.55
N ARG A 16 9.30 -2.64 10.45
CA ARG A 16 8.82 -1.25 10.41
C ARG A 16 9.25 -0.51 9.14
N PHE A 17 10.47 -0.79 8.68
CA PHE A 17 11.01 -0.21 7.45
C PHE A 17 10.32 -0.79 6.23
N GLY A 18 10.11 -2.11 6.21
CA GLY A 18 9.33 -2.80 5.18
C GLY A 18 7.94 -2.19 5.03
N LEU A 19 7.20 -2.07 6.14
CA LEU A 19 5.89 -1.43 6.18
C LEU A 19 5.90 0.01 5.63
N THR A 20 6.86 0.82 6.06
CA THR A 20 6.95 2.22 5.63
C THR A 20 7.20 2.32 4.12
N ILE A 21 8.11 1.52 3.59
CA ILE A 21 8.46 1.51 2.17
C ILE A 21 7.28 0.98 1.35
N ALA A 22 6.67 -0.13 1.76
CA ALA A 22 5.51 -0.75 1.14
C ALA A 22 4.34 0.24 1.04
N ALA A 23 3.94 0.83 2.17
CA ALA A 23 2.85 1.80 2.23
C ALA A 23 3.14 3.04 1.37
N ALA A 24 4.37 3.56 1.42
CA ALA A 24 4.76 4.73 0.63
C ALA A 24 4.75 4.46 -0.89
N LYS A 25 5.27 3.32 -1.32
CA LYS A 25 5.25 2.91 -2.74
C LYS A 25 3.81 2.75 -3.22
N ARG A 26 2.98 2.03 -2.46
CA ARG A 26 1.58 1.81 -2.83
C ARG A 26 0.76 3.10 -2.85
N ALA A 27 0.97 3.99 -1.87
CA ALA A 27 0.31 5.28 -1.84
C ALA A 27 0.64 6.13 -3.09
N ARG A 28 1.86 6.05 -3.63
CA ARG A 28 2.22 6.73 -4.89
C ARG A 28 1.49 6.14 -6.10
N GLN A 29 1.35 4.82 -6.18
CA GLN A 29 0.56 4.16 -7.25
C GLN A 29 -0.90 4.64 -7.21
N ILE A 30 -1.52 4.62 -6.02
CA ILE A 30 -2.90 5.10 -5.83
C ILE A 30 -3.04 6.59 -6.19
N ASN A 31 -2.07 7.42 -5.80
CA ASN A 31 -2.08 8.84 -6.14
C ASN A 31 -1.98 9.03 -7.66
N ASN A 32 -1.05 8.35 -8.31
CA ASN A 32 -0.89 8.39 -9.76
C ASN A 32 -2.15 7.90 -10.47
N TYR A 33 -2.82 6.86 -9.97
CA TYR A 33 -4.11 6.41 -10.51
C TYR A 33 -5.15 7.54 -10.50
N PHE A 34 -5.32 8.22 -9.36
CA PHE A 34 -6.28 9.33 -9.27
C PHE A 34 -5.90 10.53 -10.14
N ARG A 35 -4.60 10.81 -10.29
CA ARG A 35 -4.12 11.92 -11.12
C ARG A 35 -4.38 11.71 -12.61
N HIS A 36 -4.29 10.47 -13.10
CA HIS A 36 -4.51 10.13 -14.51
C HIS A 36 -5.93 9.59 -14.76
N LEU A 37 -6.82 9.64 -13.78
CA LEU A 37 -8.18 9.16 -13.90
C LEU A 37 -8.93 10.06 -14.90
N GLY A 38 -9.29 9.50 -16.05
CA GLY A 38 -9.96 10.23 -17.15
C GLY A 38 -9.05 10.59 -18.33
N GLU A 39 -7.72 10.43 -18.19
CA GLU A 39 -6.75 10.72 -19.27
C GLU A 39 -6.51 9.50 -20.20
N GLY A 40 -7.15 8.36 -19.95
CA GLY A 40 -7.04 7.14 -20.77
C GLY A 40 -5.69 6.40 -20.68
N LEU A 41 -4.72 6.94 -19.92
CA LEU A 41 -3.37 6.40 -19.73
C LEU A 41 -3.20 5.63 -18.41
N GLY A 42 -4.28 5.04 -17.88
CA GLY A 42 -4.29 4.38 -16.56
C GLY A 42 -3.39 3.15 -16.47
N ARG A 43 -2.08 3.38 -16.26
CA ARG A 43 -1.09 2.30 -16.05
C ARG A 43 -1.09 1.78 -14.61
N GLU A 44 -1.53 2.60 -13.67
CA GLU A 44 -1.45 2.29 -12.24
C GLU A 44 -2.74 1.67 -11.74
N THR A 45 -2.62 0.65 -10.91
CA THR A 45 -3.77 -0.03 -10.30
C THR A 45 -4.40 0.86 -9.23
N GLY A 46 -5.70 1.14 -9.37
CA GLY A 46 -6.46 1.92 -8.40
C GLY A 46 -6.63 1.25 -7.04
N PRO A 47 -7.34 1.89 -6.10
CA PRO A 47 -7.61 1.31 -4.78
C PRO A 47 -8.33 -0.04 -4.86
N GLN A 48 -7.92 -0.99 -4.03
CA GLN A 48 -8.43 -2.37 -3.95
C GLN A 48 -9.38 -2.59 -2.77
N VAL A 49 -9.57 -1.57 -1.93
CA VAL A 49 -10.45 -1.60 -0.75
C VAL A 49 -11.47 -0.47 -0.79
N ARG A 50 -12.60 -0.68 -0.13
CA ARG A 50 -13.60 0.38 0.09
C ARG A 50 -13.26 1.10 1.39
N SER A 51 -12.92 2.37 1.28
CA SER A 51 -12.58 3.22 2.43
C SER A 51 -13.52 4.41 2.54
N ALA A 52 -13.67 4.90 3.77
CA ALA A 52 -14.26 6.22 4.03
C ALA A 52 -13.29 7.36 3.69
N SER A 53 -12.00 7.07 3.50
CA SER A 53 -10.95 8.04 3.18
C SER A 53 -10.57 7.98 1.70
N ASN A 54 -10.28 9.15 1.12
CA ASN A 54 -9.69 9.27 -0.22
C ASN A 54 -8.18 9.54 -0.17
N LYS A 55 -7.56 9.54 1.02
CA LYS A 55 -6.13 9.77 1.17
C LYS A 55 -5.35 8.52 0.76
N SER A 56 -4.45 8.67 -0.20
CA SER A 56 -3.71 7.53 -0.78
C SER A 56 -2.94 6.70 0.24
N LEU A 57 -2.37 7.32 1.28
CA LEU A 57 -1.67 6.60 2.34
C LEU A 57 -2.63 5.80 3.23
N THR A 58 -3.81 6.36 3.54
CA THR A 58 -4.82 5.63 4.31
C THR A 58 -5.30 4.40 3.54
N LEU A 59 -5.59 4.57 2.24
CA LEU A 59 -5.98 3.47 1.36
C LEU A 59 -4.89 2.39 1.30
N ALA A 60 -3.62 2.77 1.12
CA ALA A 60 -2.51 1.83 1.09
C ALA A 60 -2.39 1.02 2.40
N LEU A 61 -2.56 1.65 3.56
CA LEU A 61 -2.50 0.96 4.85
C LEU A 61 -3.71 0.03 5.06
N GLU A 62 -4.91 0.42 4.59
CA GLU A 62 -6.09 -0.43 4.65
C GLU A 62 -5.97 -1.64 3.71
N GLU A 63 -5.40 -1.48 2.52
CA GLU A 63 -5.08 -2.60 1.62
C GLU A 63 -4.06 -3.58 2.20
N ILE A 64 -3.04 -3.07 2.91
CA ILE A 64 -2.06 -3.91 3.62
C ILE A 64 -2.77 -4.72 4.71
N ALA A 65 -3.60 -4.08 5.53
CA ALA A 65 -4.31 -4.75 6.61
C ALA A 65 -5.33 -5.80 6.11
N GLU A 66 -5.91 -5.61 4.92
CA GLU A 66 -6.81 -6.59 4.30
C GLU A 66 -6.08 -7.67 3.48
N GLY A 67 -4.74 -7.66 3.45
CA GLY A 67 -3.94 -8.64 2.71
C GLY A 67 -4.19 -8.60 1.20
N LYS A 68 -4.52 -7.43 0.65
CA LYS A 68 -4.82 -7.25 -0.79
C LYS A 68 -3.59 -7.03 -1.66
N LEU A 69 -2.41 -7.06 -1.07
CA LEU A 69 -1.15 -6.68 -1.71
C LEU A 69 -0.12 -7.77 -1.49
N GLU A 70 0.63 -8.05 -2.54
CA GLU A 70 1.82 -8.91 -2.50
C GLU A 70 3.06 -8.03 -2.49
N PHE A 71 4.02 -8.38 -1.64
CA PHE A 71 5.26 -7.64 -1.49
C PHE A 71 6.43 -8.55 -1.73
N GLU A 72 7.22 -8.23 -2.75
CA GLU A 72 8.56 -8.78 -2.89
C GLU A 72 9.47 -8.01 -1.94
N MET A 73 9.78 -8.63 -0.81
CA MET A 73 10.93 -8.22 -0.04
C MET A 73 12.17 -8.75 -0.77
N PRO A 74 13.21 -7.93 -0.98
CA PRO A 74 14.47 -8.46 -1.45
C PRO A 74 14.89 -9.56 -0.48
N GLU A 75 15.22 -10.74 -1.01
CA GLU A 75 15.91 -11.80 -0.27
C GLU A 75 17.05 -11.12 0.48
N ASP A 76 17.03 -11.29 1.80
CA ASP A 76 17.95 -10.69 2.75
C ASP A 76 19.33 -10.65 2.11
N GLY A 77 19.89 -9.45 1.95
CA GLY A 77 21.11 -9.26 1.18
C GLY A 77 22.12 -10.32 1.60
N MET A 78 22.46 -11.24 0.70
CA MET A 78 23.64 -12.06 0.88
C MET A 78 24.81 -11.10 1.01
N LYS A 79 25.19 -10.87 2.28
CA LYS A 79 26.33 -10.10 2.81
C LYS A 79 26.18 -8.59 2.88
#